data_AF-A0A4Q3H1H5-F1
#
_entry.id   AF-A0A4Q3H1H5-F1
#
_cell.length_a   1.000
_cell.length_b   1.000
_cell.length_c   1.000
_cell.angle_alpha   90.00
_cell.angle_beta   90.00
_cell.angle_gamma   90.00
#
_symmetry.space_group_name_H-M   'P 1'
#
loop_
_entity.id
_entity.type
_entity.pdbx_description
1 polymer ?
#
loop_
_entity_poly.entity_id
_entity_poly.type
_entity_poly.pdbx_seq_one_letter_code
_entity_poly.pdbx_strand_id
1 'polypeptide(L)' 'MRSAILLAATVAATLSAGAAAQASSPDAWKEFNAEVEKKCADAAQNIFRKPQVAVDPIGSENFGLALVYGKAQAVKG' A
#
# COMPACT_ATOMS: atom_id res chain seq x y z
N MET A 1 -0.58 47.23 -6.46
CA MET A 1 -1.35 46.46 -5.44
C MET A 1 -2.28 45.42 -6.07
N ARG A 2 -3.16 45.77 -7.02
CA ARG A 2 -4.05 44.81 -7.73
C ARG A 2 -3.31 43.66 -8.42
N SER A 3 -2.21 43.94 -9.12
CA SER A 3 -1.44 42.90 -9.83
C SER A 3 -0.74 41.92 -8.89
N ALA A 4 -0.28 42.38 -7.72
CA ALA A 4 0.34 41.52 -6.72
C ALA A 4 -0.67 40.54 -6.08
N ILE A 5 -1.92 40.98 -5.89
CA ILE A 5 -3.02 40.14 -5.39
C ILE A 5 -3.38 39.07 -6.42
N LEU A 6 -3.39 39.41 -7.72
CA LEU A 6 -3.67 38.46 -8.79
C LEU A 6 -2.58 37.39 -8.92
N LEU A 7 -1.29 37.75 -8.83
CA LEU A 7 -0.21 36.75 -8.84
C LEU A 7 -0.26 35.82 -7.63
N ALA A 8 -0.52 36.36 -6.43
CA ALA A 8 -0.61 35.55 -5.22
C ALA A 8 -1.78 34.54 -5.28
N ALA A 9 -2.91 34.96 -5.86
CA ALA A 9 -4.07 34.08 -6.04
C ALA A 9 -3.79 32.92 -6.99
N THR A 10 -3.08 33.17 -8.10
CA THR A 10 -2.72 32.12 -9.07
C THR A 10 -1.77 31.09 -8.46
N VAL A 11 -0.78 31.54 -7.67
CA VAL A 11 0.16 30.63 -6.98
C VAL A 11 -0.57 29.81 -5.90
N ALA A 12 -1.46 30.42 -5.13
CA ALA A 12 -2.23 29.68 -4.11
C ALA A 12 -3.13 28.59 -4.74
N ALA A 13 -3.71 28.87 -5.91
CA ALA A 13 -4.56 27.92 -6.63
C ALA A 13 -3.77 26.70 -7.17
N THR A 14 -2.56 26.91 -7.70
CA THR A 14 -1.72 25.80 -8.21
C THR A 14 -1.16 24.93 -7.09
N LEU A 15 -0.82 25.51 -5.94
CA LEU A 15 -0.37 24.75 -4.76
C LEU A 15 -1.49 23.88 -4.17
N SER A 16 -2.74 24.34 -4.25
CA SER A 16 -3.90 23.59 -3.74
C SER A 16 -4.32 22.44 -4.65
N ALA A 17 -4.04 22.52 -5.96
CA ALA A 17 -4.37 21.49 -6.93
C ALA A 17 -3.40 20.28 -6.89
N GLY A 18 -2.15 20.48 -6.48
CA GLY A 18 -1.16 19.40 -6.35
C GLY A 18 -1.29 18.57 -5.06
N ALA A 19 -2.14 18.99 -4.14
CA ALA A 19 -2.39 18.31 -2.86
C ALA A 19 -3.70 17.49 -2.86
N ALA A 20 -4.27 17.20 -4.04
CA ALA A 20 -5.34 16.22 -4.15
C ALA A 20 -4.79 14.88 -3.67
N ALA A 21 -5.24 14.40 -2.51
CA ALA A 21 -4.92 13.07 -2.02
C ALA A 21 -5.42 12.06 -3.07
N GLN A 22 -4.48 11.55 -3.89
CA GLN A 22 -4.74 10.47 -4.82
C GLN A 22 -4.98 9.23 -3.99
N ALA A 23 -6.24 9.02 -3.62
CA ALA A 23 -6.68 7.73 -3.13
C ALA A 23 -6.34 6.72 -4.22
N SER A 24 -5.72 5.63 -3.79
CA SER A 24 -5.38 4.53 -4.67
C SER A 24 -6.62 3.99 -5.36
N SER A 25 -6.48 3.62 -6.63
CA SER A 25 -7.62 3.05 -7.36
C SER A 25 -7.92 1.62 -6.88
N PRO A 26 -9.19 1.16 -6.92
CA PRO A 26 -9.54 -0.22 -6.54
C PRO A 26 -8.77 -1.28 -7.34
N ASP A 27 -8.50 -1.02 -8.61
CA ASP A 27 -7.76 -1.94 -9.49
C ASP A 27 -6.27 -1.99 -9.12
N ALA A 28 -5.63 -0.85 -8.87
CA ALA A 28 -4.23 -0.80 -8.42
C ALA A 28 -4.03 -1.52 -7.07
N TRP A 29 -4.99 -1.40 -6.15
CA TRP A 29 -4.96 -2.14 -4.88
C TRP A 29 -5.08 -3.65 -5.06
N LYS A 30 -5.91 -4.10 -5.99
CA LYS A 30 -6.10 -5.54 -6.23
C LYS A 30 -4.80 -6.20 -6.70
N GLU A 31 -4.09 -5.56 -7.62
CA GLU A 31 -2.80 -6.04 -8.13
C GLU A 31 -1.73 -6.03 -7.02
N PHE A 32 -1.63 -4.92 -6.28
CA PHE A 32 -0.71 -4.81 -5.14
C PHE A 32 -0.97 -5.89 -4.07
N ASN A 33 -2.23 -6.11 -3.69
CA ASN A 33 -2.59 -7.11 -2.69
C ASN A 33 -2.22 -8.53 -3.12
N ALA A 34 -2.46 -8.88 -4.37
CA ALA A 34 -2.08 -10.18 -4.91
C ALA A 34 -0.54 -10.37 -4.92
N GLU A 35 0.21 -9.32 -5.24
CA GLU A 35 1.67 -9.36 -5.21
C GLU A 35 2.21 -9.53 -3.78
N VAL A 36 1.66 -8.79 -2.82
CA VAL A 36 2.02 -8.89 -1.40
C VAL A 36 1.71 -10.30 -0.87
N GLU A 37 0.51 -10.82 -1.14
CA GLU A 37 0.10 -12.15 -0.69
C GLU A 37 1.09 -13.22 -1.16
N LYS A 38 1.45 -13.20 -2.45
CA LYS A 38 2.40 -14.13 -3.03
C LYS A 38 3.78 -14.02 -2.38
N LYS A 39 4.35 -12.80 -2.30
CA LYS A 39 5.69 -12.59 -1.74
C LYS A 39 5.76 -13.00 -0.27
N CYS A 40 4.74 -12.69 0.51
CA CYS A 40 4.65 -13.09 1.91
C CYS A 40 4.54 -14.61 2.06
N ALA A 41 3.72 -15.27 1.23
CA ALA A 41 3.60 -16.73 1.24
C ALA A 41 4.93 -17.41 0.93
N ASP A 42 5.64 -16.95 -0.11
CA ASP A 42 6.95 -17.47 -0.52
C ASP A 42 8.00 -17.30 0.58
N ALA A 43 8.07 -16.12 1.21
CA ALA A 43 8.98 -15.85 2.32
C ALA A 43 8.72 -16.75 3.54
N ALA A 44 7.47 -17.19 3.71
CA ALA A 44 7.02 -17.93 4.88
C ALA A 44 7.12 -19.46 4.74
N GLN A 45 7.44 -19.99 3.55
CA GLN A 45 7.51 -21.43 3.28
C GLN A 45 8.49 -22.18 4.19
N ASN A 46 9.58 -21.51 4.60
CA ASN A 46 10.58 -22.11 5.50
C ASN A 46 10.22 -21.99 6.99
N ILE A 47 9.17 -21.25 7.33
CA ILE A 47 8.74 -21.01 8.71
C ILE A 47 7.51 -21.86 9.05
N PHE A 48 6.56 -21.97 8.11
CA PHE A 48 5.30 -22.69 8.30
C PHE A 48 5.13 -23.82 7.28
N ARG A 49 4.50 -24.93 7.67
CA ARG A 49 4.25 -26.07 6.74
C ARG A 49 3.31 -25.72 5.59
N LYS A 50 2.34 -24.83 5.87
CA LYS A 50 1.33 -24.31 4.94
C LYS A 50 1.00 -22.89 5.39
N PRO A 51 1.81 -21.89 5.01
CA PRO A 51 1.55 -20.51 5.43
C PRO A 51 0.22 -20.03 4.83
N GLN A 52 -0.59 -19.39 5.66
CA GLN A 52 -1.75 -18.63 5.24
C GLN A 52 -1.41 -17.15 5.33
N VAL A 53 -1.87 -16.39 4.35
CA VAL A 53 -1.63 -14.95 4.26
C VAL A 53 -2.97 -14.26 4.12
N ALA A 54 -3.21 -13.24 4.95
CA ALA A 54 -4.37 -12.36 4.85
C ALA A 54 -3.87 -10.92 4.72
N VAL A 55 -4.13 -10.31 3.56
CA VAL A 55 -3.75 -8.92 3.27
C VAL A 55 -4.86 -7.98 3.73
N ASP A 56 -4.50 -6.87 4.34
CA ASP A 56 -5.44 -5.82 4.73
C ASP A 56 -6.12 -5.23 3.47
N PRO A 57 -7.46 -5.24 3.37
CA PRO A 57 -8.17 -4.73 2.20
C PRO A 57 -8.07 -3.21 2.01
N ILE A 58 -7.62 -2.46 3.02
CA ILE A 58 -7.45 -1.00 2.96
C ILE A 58 -5.98 -0.61 3.09
N GLY A 59 -5.49 0.31 2.25
CA GLY A 59 -4.08 0.66 2.22
C GLY A 59 -3.73 1.76 1.23
N SER A 60 -2.56 1.66 0.59
CA SER A 60 -2.15 2.51 -0.54
C SER A 60 -1.60 1.63 -1.67
N GLU A 61 -1.43 2.17 -2.87
CA GLU A 61 -0.85 1.43 -4.02
C GLU A 61 0.58 0.93 -3.76
N ASN A 62 1.26 1.46 -2.74
CA ASN A 62 2.67 1.17 -2.47
C ASN A 62 2.94 0.66 -1.04
N PHE A 63 1.94 0.71 -0.15
CA PHE A 63 2.07 0.33 1.25
C PHE A 63 0.81 -0.40 1.70
N GLY A 64 1.01 -1.58 2.30
CA GLY A 64 -0.04 -2.39 2.90
C GLY A 64 0.55 -3.37 3.91
N LEU A 65 -0.34 -4.07 4.62
CA LEU A 65 0.02 -5.01 5.67
C LEU A 65 -0.55 -6.39 5.35
N ALA A 66 0.22 -7.42 5.68
CA ALA A 66 -0.20 -8.80 5.55
C ALA A 66 0.07 -9.57 6.84
N LEU A 67 -0.96 -10.28 7.31
CA LEU A 67 -0.84 -11.23 8.42
C LEU A 67 -0.48 -12.59 7.87
N VAL A 68 0.68 -13.10 8.28
CA VAL A 68 1.14 -14.45 7.95
C VAL A 68 1.03 -15.34 9.17
N TYR A 69 0.35 -16.48 9.02
CA TYR A 69 0.12 -17.41 10.12
C TYR A 69 0.08 -18.85 9.61
N GLY A 70 0.29 -19.79 10.52
CA GLY A 70 0.24 -21.22 10.21
C GLY A 70 0.92 -22.06 11.26
N LYS A 71 0.90 -23.37 11.05
CA LYS A 71 1.66 -24.30 11.90
C LYS A 71 3.14 -24.20 11.55
N ALA A 72 3.96 -23.90 12.56
CA ALA A 72 5.41 -23.85 12.41
C ALA A 72 5.95 -25.18 11.86
N GLN A 73 7.01 -25.10 11.05
CA GLN A 73 7.76 -26.28 10.67
C GLN A 73 8.40 -26.89 11.93
N ALA A 74 8.42 -28.22 11.99
CA ALA A 74 9.17 -28.88 13.05
C ALA A 74 10.66 -28.66 12.79
N VAL A 75 11.37 -28.06 13.74
CA VAL A 75 12.82 -27.99 13.71
C VAL A 75 13.32 -29.41 13.96
N LYS A 76 13.91 -30.07 12.95
CA LYS A 76 14.69 -31.28 13.18
C LYS A 76 15.99 -30.83 13.82
N GLY A 77 16.10 -31.01 15.14
CA GLY A 77 17.37 -30.92 15.87
C GLY A 77 18.31 -32.05 15.48
#